data_AF-A0A9W3TJ36-F1
#
_entry.id   AF-A0A9W3TJ36-F1
#
_cell.length_a   1.000
_cell.length_b   1.000
_cell.length_c   1.000
_cell.angle_alpha   90.00
_cell.angle_beta   90.00
_cell.angle_gamma   90.00
#
_symmetry.space_group_name_H-M   'P 1'
#
loop_
_entity.id
_entity.type
_entity.pdbx_description
1 polymer ?
#
loop_
_entity_poly.entity_id
_entity_poly.type
_entity_poly.pdbx_seq_one_letter_code
_entity_poly.pdbx_strand_id
1 'polypeptide(L)'
;MKIDITLPDTDIRARDHLRYIVFANKFHNISIVDLCHKADLHFKQFQRAICGESSYRNQSYVGQQLVDALPWDVTDEMVQESLQLMDAIAEKLKEFDSKVNKDGESYV
;
A
#
# COMPACT_ATOMS: atom_id res chain seq x y z
N MET A 1 -4.20 -8.18 8.73
CA MET A 1 -3.11 -8.51 7.79
C MET A 1 -2.03 -7.45 7.92
N LYS A 2 -0.76 -7.82 8.11
CA LYS A 2 0.34 -6.85 8.14
C LYS A 2 0.71 -6.54 6.69
N ILE A 3 0.29 -5.38 6.19
CA ILE A 3 0.60 -4.95 4.82
C ILE A 3 1.97 -4.28 4.83
N ASP A 4 2.88 -4.77 3.97
CA ASP A 4 4.12 -4.07 3.66
C ASP A 4 3.79 -2.80 2.86
N ILE A 5 4.21 -1.65 3.36
CA ILE A 5 3.94 -0.34 2.74
C ILE A 5 4.71 -0.11 1.43
N THR A 6 5.74 -0.90 1.17
CA THR A 6 6.59 -0.80 -0.02
C THR A 6 6.09 -1.66 -1.18
N LEU A 7 5.17 -2.60 -0.92
CA LEU A 7 4.58 -3.52 -1.90
C LEU A 7 5.63 -4.14 -2.86
N PRO A 8 6.63 -4.87 -2.32
CA PRO A 8 7.79 -5.31 -3.11
C PRO A 8 7.42 -6.23 -4.27
N ASP A 9 6.39 -7.06 -4.09
CA ASP A 9 5.93 -8.06 -5.07
C ASP A 9 4.97 -7.50 -6.13
N THR A 10 4.48 -6.27 -5.94
CA THR A 10 3.60 -5.60 -6.91
C THR A 10 4.42 -5.09 -8.10
N ASP A 11 3.87 -5.16 -9.32
CA ASP A 11 4.51 -4.60 -10.51
C ASP A 11 4.74 -3.10 -10.34
N ILE A 12 5.97 -2.64 -10.62
CA ILE A 12 6.38 -1.24 -10.42
C ILE A 12 5.46 -0.25 -11.13
N ARG A 13 4.88 -0.63 -12.28
CA ARG A 13 4.00 0.24 -13.08
C ARG A 13 2.59 0.37 -12.50
N ALA A 14 2.19 -0.54 -11.62
CA ALA A 14 0.87 -0.55 -10.96
C ALA A 14 0.95 -0.17 -9.47
N ARG A 15 2.17 -0.02 -8.95
CA ARG A 15 2.47 0.08 -7.53
C ARG A 15 1.95 1.36 -6.89
N ASP A 16 2.01 2.48 -7.62
CA ASP A 16 1.74 3.81 -7.07
C ASP A 16 0.31 3.94 -6.52
N HIS A 17 -0.70 3.61 -7.32
CA HIS A 17 -2.10 3.64 -6.88
C HIS A 17 -2.35 2.65 -5.74
N LEU A 18 -1.78 1.44 -5.80
CA LEU A 18 -1.95 0.45 -4.75
C LEU A 18 -1.32 0.91 -3.42
N ARG A 19 -0.13 1.52 -3.46
CA ARG A 19 0.51 2.12 -2.29
C ARG A 19 -0.29 3.32 -1.76
N TYR A 20 -0.88 4.12 -2.65
CA TYR A 20 -1.77 5.22 -2.25
C TYR A 20 -3.01 4.71 -1.48
N ILE A 21 -3.61 3.60 -1.90
CA ILE A 21 -4.71 2.98 -1.16
C ILE A 21 -4.27 2.49 0.22
N VAL A 22 -3.07 1.90 0.31
CA VAL A 22 -2.50 1.50 1.62
C VAL A 22 -2.26 2.73 2.51
N PHE A 23 -1.80 3.84 1.93
CA PHE A 23 -1.65 5.11 2.64
C PHE A 23 -3.01 5.62 3.15
N ALA A 24 -4.03 5.69 2.29
CA ALA A 24 -5.39 6.11 2.67
C ALA A 24 -5.99 5.24 3.80
N ASN A 25 -5.76 3.93 3.74
CA ASN A 25 -6.16 3.02 4.81
C ASN A 25 -5.45 3.31 6.14
N LYS A 26 -4.13 3.52 6.10
CA LYS A 26 -3.31 3.70 7.31
C LYS A 26 -3.48 5.05 7.98
N PHE A 27 -3.59 6.13 7.20
CA PHE A 27 -3.51 7.50 7.71
C PHE A 27 -4.85 8.25 7.69
N HIS A 28 -5.80 7.80 6.86
CA HIS A 28 -7.12 8.42 6.74
C HIS A 28 -8.27 7.50 7.20
N ASN A 29 -7.93 6.38 7.86
CA ASN A 29 -8.88 5.42 8.42
C ASN A 29 -9.92 4.90 7.41
N ILE A 30 -9.54 4.81 6.13
CA ILE A 30 -10.40 4.27 5.07
C ILE A 30 -10.44 2.75 5.18
N SER A 31 -11.64 2.19 5.28
CA SER A 31 -11.85 0.74 5.21
C SER A 31 -11.65 0.25 3.78
N ILE A 32 -10.62 -0.58 3.57
CA ILE A 32 -10.35 -1.20 2.25
C ILE A 32 -11.52 -2.07 1.82
N VAL A 33 -12.17 -2.75 2.76
CA VAL A 33 -13.32 -3.62 2.46
C VAL A 33 -14.48 -2.78 1.91
N ASP A 34 -14.79 -1.66 2.56
CA ASP A 34 -15.86 -0.78 2.10
C ASP A 34 -15.50 -0.10 0.78
N LEU A 35 -14.22 0.24 0.59
CA LEU A 35 -13.74 0.80 -0.67
C LEU A 35 -13.86 -0.21 -1.82
N CYS A 36 -13.52 -1.49 -1.58
CA CYS A 36 -13.71 -2.57 -2.55
C CYS A 36 -15.20 -2.72 -2.90
N HIS A 37 -16.09 -2.71 -1.90
CA HIS A 37 -17.54 -2.78 -2.15
C HIS A 37 -18.05 -1.60 -2.99
N LYS A 38 -17.58 -0.37 -2.74
CA LYS A 38 -17.92 0.81 -3.53
C LYS A 38 -17.44 0.72 -4.97
N ALA A 39 -16.28 0.11 -5.18
CA ALA A 39 -15.65 -0.08 -6.49
C ALA A 39 -16.15 -1.33 -7.24
N ASP A 40 -17.16 -2.04 -6.73
CA ASP A 40 -17.61 -3.34 -7.25
C ASP A 40 -16.46 -4.36 -7.42
N LEU A 41 -15.55 -4.37 -6.45
CA LEU A 41 -14.41 -5.27 -6.39
C LEU A 41 -14.56 -6.25 -5.24
N HIS A 42 -14.16 -7.50 -5.48
CA HIS A 42 -14.03 -8.47 -4.41
C HIS A 42 -12.73 -8.21 -3.63
N PHE A 43 -12.77 -8.24 -2.29
CA PHE A 43 -11.59 -7.98 -1.45
C PHE A 43 -10.37 -8.86 -1.80
N LYS A 44 -10.60 -10.11 -2.20
CA LYS A 44 -9.56 -11.02 -2.70
C LYS A 44 -8.82 -10.48 -3.94
N GLN A 45 -9.45 -9.68 -4.80
CA GLN A 45 -8.77 -9.04 -5.93
C GLN A 45 -7.75 -8.00 -5.45
N PHE A 46 -8.10 -7.21 -4.44
CA PHE A 46 -7.17 -6.30 -3.78
C PHE A 46 -6.00 -7.04 -3.15
N GLN A 47 -6.27 -8.11 -2.37
CA GLN A 47 -5.20 -8.91 -1.76
C GLN A 47 -4.22 -9.47 -2.80
N ARG A 48 -4.75 -10.05 -3.88
CA ARG A 48 -3.91 -10.57 -4.97
C ARG A 48 -3.16 -9.48 -5.73
N ALA A 49 -3.69 -8.25 -5.77
CA ALA A 49 -3.01 -7.13 -6.40
C ALA A 49 -1.78 -6.71 -5.59
N ILE A 50 -1.94 -6.51 -4.28
CA ILE A 50 -0.84 -6.06 -3.40
C ILE A 50 0.22 -7.14 -3.15
N CYS A 51 -0.15 -8.43 -3.25
CA CYS A 51 0.78 -9.55 -3.13
C CYS A 51 1.45 -9.93 -4.47
N GLY A 52 1.21 -9.21 -5.57
CA GLY A 52 1.78 -9.55 -6.88
C GLY A 52 1.21 -10.81 -7.53
N GLU A 53 0.15 -11.41 -6.97
CA GLU A 53 -0.48 -12.67 -7.41
C GLU A 53 -1.49 -12.48 -8.56
N SER A 54 -1.42 -11.33 -9.24
CA SER A 54 -2.26 -10.99 -10.38
C SER A 54 -1.46 -10.25 -11.43
N SER A 55 -1.93 -10.24 -12.68
CA SER A 55 -1.23 -9.58 -13.77
C SER A 55 -1.14 -8.06 -13.56
N TYR A 56 -0.11 -7.43 -14.15
CA TYR A 56 0.02 -5.96 -14.21
C TYR A 56 -1.31 -5.26 -14.55
N ARG A 57 -2.01 -5.74 -15.60
CA ARG A 57 -3.30 -5.17 -16.03
C ARG A 57 -4.35 -5.21 -14.91
N ASN A 58 -4.42 -6.32 -14.17
CA ASN A 58 -5.35 -6.44 -13.06
C ASN A 58 -4.92 -5.58 -11.87
N GLN A 59 -3.63 -5.49 -11.57
CA GLN A 59 -3.09 -4.64 -10.53
C GLN A 59 -3.41 -3.16 -10.80
N SER A 60 -3.15 -2.66 -12.01
CA SER A 60 -3.48 -1.29 -12.42
C SER A 60 -4.98 -1.02 -12.38
N TYR A 61 -5.80 -1.97 -12.86
CA TYR A 61 -7.25 -1.85 -12.81
C TYR A 61 -7.77 -1.73 -11.38
N VAL A 62 -7.34 -2.63 -10.48
CA VAL A 62 -7.73 -2.60 -9.07
C VAL A 62 -7.26 -1.31 -8.40
N GLY A 63 -6.01 -0.90 -8.62
CA GLY A 63 -5.48 0.35 -8.08
C GLY A 63 -6.30 1.56 -8.51
N GLN A 64 -6.56 1.71 -9.81
CA GLN A 64 -7.34 2.82 -10.34
C GLN A 64 -8.77 2.83 -9.80
N GLN A 65 -9.47 1.70 -9.85
CA GLN A 65 -10.87 1.62 -9.38
C GLN A 65 -11.01 1.97 -7.89
N LEU A 66 -10.03 1.58 -7.07
CA LEU A 66 -10.03 1.95 -5.66
C LEU A 66 -9.71 3.43 -5.45
N VAL A 67 -8.81 4.02 -6.26
CA VAL A 67 -8.52 5.46 -6.22
C VAL A 67 -9.76 6.26 -6.59
N ASP A 68 -10.45 5.87 -7.67
CA ASP A 68 -11.69 6.51 -8.14
C ASP A 68 -12.85 6.40 -7.13
N ALA A 69 -12.81 5.38 -6.27
CA ALA A 69 -13.84 5.13 -5.25
C ALA A 69 -13.58 5.88 -3.92
N LEU A 70 -12.48 6.63 -3.81
CA LEU A 70 -12.17 7.42 -2.61
C LEU A 70 -13.17 8.57 -2.44
N PRO A 71 -13.42 9.03 -1.21
CA PRO A 71 -14.41 10.06 -0.93
C PRO A 71 -13.91 11.48 -1.24
N TRP A 72 -12.74 11.62 -1.86
CA TRP A 72 -12.13 12.88 -2.29
C TRP A 72 -11.50 12.70 -3.67
N ASP A 73 -11.32 13.82 -4.37
CA ASP A 73 -10.61 13.84 -5.64
C ASP A 73 -9.11 13.62 -5.40
N VAL A 74 -8.54 12.67 -6.14
CA VAL A 74 -7.12 12.32 -6.04
C VAL A 74 -6.37 12.97 -7.20
N THR A 75 -5.33 13.73 -6.87
CA THR A 75 -4.41 14.29 -7.86
C THR A 75 -3.11 13.49 -7.91
N ASP A 76 -2.41 13.56 -9.05
CA ASP A 76 -1.10 12.93 -9.20
C ASP A 76 -0.10 13.44 -8.16
N GLU A 77 -0.18 14.73 -7.79
CA GLU A 77 0.66 15.33 -6.76
C GLU A 77 0.42 14.69 -5.39
N MET A 78 -0.84 14.49 -4.98
CA MET A 78 -1.18 13.79 -3.74
C MET A 78 -0.65 12.35 -3.72
N VAL A 79 -0.72 11.66 -4.88
CA VAL A 79 -0.16 10.32 -5.01
C VAL A 79 1.35 10.39 -4.79
N GLN A 80 2.08 11.23 -5.52
CA GLN A 80 3.53 11.30 -5.43
C GLN A 80 4.03 11.73 -4.04
N GLU A 81 3.41 12.74 -3.42
CA GLU A 81 3.77 13.16 -2.05
C GLU A 81 3.55 12.03 -1.03
N SER A 82 2.44 11.30 -1.14
CA SER A 82 2.18 10.18 -0.24
C SER A 82 3.22 9.05 -0.39
N LEU A 83 3.71 8.79 -1.61
CA LEU A 83 4.70 7.77 -1.89
C LEU A 83 6.04 8.15 -1.28
N GLN A 84 6.45 9.40 -1.42
CA GLN A 84 7.67 9.94 -0.79
C GLN A 84 7.60 9.81 0.73
N LEU A 85 6.46 10.14 1.34
CA LEU A 85 6.24 9.94 2.78
C LEU A 85 6.34 8.46 3.17
N MET A 86 5.72 7.58 2.39
CA MET A 86 5.75 6.14 2.64
C MET A 86 7.17 5.56 2.51
N ASP A 87 7.98 6.06 1.57
CA ASP A 87 9.39 5.68 1.42
C ASP A 87 10.21 6.17 2.63
N ALA A 88 10.05 7.42 3.05
CA ALA A 88 10.71 7.95 4.24
C ALA A 88 10.34 7.16 5.51
N ILE A 89 9.06 6.76 5.65
CA ILE A 89 8.60 5.91 6.74
C ILE A 89 9.26 4.53 6.66
N ALA A 90 9.32 3.91 5.48
CA ALA A 90 9.96 2.61 5.30
C ALA A 90 11.45 2.65 5.65
N GLU A 91 12.16 3.70 5.25
CA GLU A 91 13.57 3.91 5.62
C GLU A 91 13.75 4.07 7.12
N LYS A 92 12.91 4.89 7.78
CA LYS A 92 12.96 5.06 9.23
C LYS A 92 12.64 3.78 9.98
N LEU A 93 11.68 2.99 9.52
CA LEU A 93 11.37 1.67 10.08
C LEU A 93 12.58 0.72 9.99
N LYS A 94 13.30 0.70 8.85
CA LYS A 94 14.54 -0.07 8.70
C LYS A 94 15.62 0.41 9.68
N GLU A 95 15.77 1.71 9.87
CA GLU A 95 16.71 2.26 10.87
C GLU A 95 16.33 1.80 12.29
N PHE A 96 15.05 1.82 12.66
CA PHE A 96 14.57 1.34 13.96
C PHE A 96 14.81 -0.15 14.15
N ASP A 97 14.47 -0.97 13.16
CA ASP A 97 14.72 -2.42 13.20
C ASP A 97 16.22 -2.71 13.37
N SER A 98 17.08 -1.92 12.72
CA SER A 98 18.54 -2.07 12.87
C SER A 98 19.05 -1.68 14.26
N LYS A 99 18.35 -0.82 14.99
CA LYS A 99 18.70 -0.42 16.37
C LYS A 99 18.19 -1.46 17.38
N VAL A 100 16.96 -1.92 17.22
CA VAL A 100 16.38 -2.98 18.07
C VAL A 100 17.18 -4.27 17.96
N ASN A 101 17.68 -4.62 16.75
CA ASN A 101 18.48 -5.82 16.54
C ASN A 101 19.98 -5.65 16.85
N LYS A 102 20.46 -4.45 17.17
CA LYS A 102 21.85 -4.20 17.57
C LYS A 102 22.11 -4.43 19.05
N ASP A 103 21.06 -4.50 19.87
CA ASP A 103 21.15 -4.83 21.30
C ASP A 103 21.09 -6.35 21.57
N GLY A 104 21.18 -7.17 20.51
CA GLY A 104 21.16 -8.63 20.57
C GLY A 104 22.50 -9.28 20.94
N GLU A 105 23.10 -8.87 22.06
CA GLU A 105 23.73 -9.86 22.94
C GLU A 105 22.65 -10.42 23.87
N SER A 106 22.46 -11.75 23.78
CA SER A 106 21.83 -12.67 24.74
C SER A 106 20.27 -12.71 24.78
N TYR A 107 19.60 -13.87 24.78
CA TYR A 107 19.99 -15.21 25.24
C TYR A 107 19.43 -16.31 24.31
N VAL A 108 20.19 -17.42 24.25
CA VAL A 108 19.85 -18.81 23.85
C VAL A 108 18.45 -19.06 23.29
#